data_AF-A0A5C7VIQ0-F1
#
_entry.id   AF-A0A5C7VIQ0-F1
#
_cell.length_a   1.000
_cell.length_b   1.000
_cell.length_c   1.000
_cell.angle_alpha   90.00
_cell.angle_beta   90.00
_cell.angle_gamma   90.00
#
_symmetry.space_group_name_H-M   'P 1'
#
loop_
_entity.id
_entity.type
_entity.pdbx_description
1 polymer ?
#
loop_
_entity_poly.entity_id
_entity_poly.type
_entity_poly.pdbx_seq_one_letter_code
_entity_poly.pdbx_strand_id
1 'polypeptide(L)'
;MTESLHTLGHFRCTSCGHIAVGISLQTAEQLVDEANAFAATTGDKRRHETSRYLSCQGCGAPAAAFVKADPAEAAATAEMQYLVAPDGFDPSL
;
A
#
# COMPACT_ATOMS: atom_id res chain seq x y z
N MET A 1 1.56 10.12 19.33
CA MET A 1 2.58 10.63 18.41
C MET A 1 2.18 10.10 17.05
N THR A 2 1.57 10.94 16.22
CA THR A 2 1.09 10.53 14.89
C THR A 2 2.29 10.56 13.95
N GLU A 3 3.06 9.47 13.92
CA GLU A 3 4.10 9.31 12.91
C GLU A 3 3.41 9.42 11.55
N SER A 4 3.78 10.46 10.80
CA SER A 4 3.23 10.67 9.47
C SER A 4 3.62 9.45 8.63
N LEU A 5 2.64 8.72 8.09
CA LEU A 5 2.93 7.63 7.17
C LEU A 5 3.88 8.16 6.09
N HIS A 6 5.08 7.59 6.04
CA HIS A 6 6.05 7.89 4.99
C HIS A 6 5.55 7.26 3.69
N THR A 7 4.68 8.00 3.00
CA THR A 7 4.21 7.63 1.67
C THR A 7 5.29 7.94 0.64
N LEU A 8 5.53 6.99 -0.26
CA LEU A 8 6.52 7.10 -1.34
C LEU A 8 5.89 7.74 -2.60
N GLY A 9 4.59 8.03 -2.58
CA GLY A 9 3.85 8.59 -3.71
C GLY A 9 2.71 7.68 -4.15
N HIS A 10 2.11 8.00 -5.31
CA HIS A 10 1.00 7.24 -5.88
C HIS A 10 1.48 6.39 -7.04
N PHE A 11 0.93 5.19 -7.14
CA PHE A 11 1.29 4.20 -8.14
C PHE A 11 0.04 3.67 -8.81
N ARG A 12 0.10 3.50 -10.14
CA ARG A 12 -0.97 2.92 -10.94
C ARG A 12 -0.62 1.50 -11.32
N CYS A 13 -1.55 0.58 -11.09
CA CYS A 13 -1.47 -0.78 -11.62
C CYS A 13 -1.63 -0.74 -13.14
N THR A 14 -0.62 -1.21 -13.89
CA THR A 14 -0.67 -1.24 -15.36
C THR A 14 -1.69 -2.23 -15.92
N SER A 15 -2.14 -3.20 -15.11
CA SER A 15 -3.10 -4.23 -15.54
C SER A 15 -4.56 -3.79 -15.48
N CYS A 16 -4.96 -3.01 -14.47
CA CYS A 16 -6.36 -2.62 -14.28
C CYS A 16 -6.58 -1.12 -14.01
N GLY A 17 -5.52 -0.32 -13.98
CA GLY A 17 -5.59 1.12 -13.75
C GLY A 17 -5.84 1.55 -12.30
N HIS A 18 -5.89 0.62 -11.35
CA HIS A 18 -6.11 0.93 -9.94
C HIS A 18 -4.94 1.73 -9.36
N ILE A 19 -5.24 2.75 -8.55
CA ILE A 19 -4.24 3.63 -7.93
C ILE A 19 -4.05 3.20 -6.48
N ALA A 20 -2.79 3.08 -6.06
CA ALA A 20 -2.39 2.77 -4.71
C ALA A 20 -1.35 3.77 -4.21
N VAL A 21 -1.32 4.00 -2.91
CA VAL A 21 -0.28 4.76 -2.22
C VAL A 21 0.88 3.82 -1.90
N GLY A 22 2.05 4.14 -2.43
CA GLY A 22 3.27 3.43 -2.13
C GLY A 22 3.72 3.68 -0.70
N ILE A 23 4.04 2.61 0.01
CA ILE A 23 4.60 2.62 1.35
C ILE A 23 5.85 1.75 1.40
N SER A 24 6.69 1.96 2.41
CA SER A 24 7.83 1.08 2.68
C SER A 24 7.35 -0.27 3.25
N LEU A 25 8.21 -1.30 3.15
CA LEU A 25 7.95 -2.58 3.81
C LEU A 25 7.78 -2.40 5.33
N GLN A 26 8.62 -1.58 5.96
CA GLN A 26 8.54 -1.27 7.38
C GLN A 26 7.19 -0.67 7.77
N THR A 27 6.67 0.26 6.97
CA THR A 27 5.34 0.85 7.18
C THR A 27 4.24 -0.20 7.02
N ALA A 28 4.36 -1.11 6.04
CA ALA A 28 3.40 -2.19 5.87
C ALA A 28 3.40 -3.14 7.08
N GLU A 29 4.58 -3.45 7.64
CA GLU A 29 4.71 -4.25 8.86
C GLU A 29 4.04 -3.59 10.06
N GLN A 30 4.24 -2.28 10.25
CA GLN A 30 3.58 -1.50 11.30
C GLN A 30 2.04 -1.55 11.17
N LEU A 31 1.51 -1.34 9.96
CA LEU A 31 0.07 -1.41 9.71
C LEU A 31 -0.51 -2.81 9.98
N VAL A 32 0.25 -3.86 9.67
CA VAL A 32 -0.14 -5.24 10.00
C VAL A 32 -0.16 -5.47 11.50
N ASP A 33 0.86 -5.00 12.22
CA ASP A 33 0.95 -5.14 13.67
C ASP A 33 -0.22 -4.43 14.36
N GLU A 34 -0.51 -3.18 13.98
CA GLU A 34 -1.65 -2.42 14.49
C GLU A 34 -2.99 -3.11 14.18
N ALA A 35 -3.16 -3.61 12.95
CA ALA A 35 -4.37 -4.34 12.57
C ALA A 35 -4.53 -5.65 13.36
N ASN A 36 -3.43 -6.37 13.61
CA ASN A 36 -3.43 -7.59 14.39
C ASN A 36 -3.66 -7.32 15.88
N ALA A 37 -3.09 -6.25 16.43
CA ALA A 37 -3.34 -5.81 17.79
C ALA A 37 -4.81 -5.46 17.99
N PHE A 38 -5.41 -4.74 17.05
CA PHE A 38 -6.84 -4.42 17.07
C PHE A 38 -7.73 -5.66 16.87
N ALA A 39 -7.36 -6.59 15.98
CA ALA A 39 -8.05 -7.87 15.83
C ALA A 39 -8.06 -8.64 17.16
N ALA A 40 -6.92 -8.66 17.87
CA ALA A 40 -6.80 -9.31 19.17
C ALA A 40 -7.71 -8.67 20.24
N THR A 41 -7.89 -7.35 20.25
CA THR A 41 -8.79 -6.67 21.20
C THR A 41 -10.28 -6.90 20.90
N THR A 42 -10.62 -7.14 19.63
CA THR A 42 -12.00 -7.38 19.17
C THR A 42 -12.39 -8.86 19.15
N GLY A 43 -11.45 -9.77 19.47
CA GLY A 43 -11.67 -11.22 19.43
C GLY A 43 -11.65 -11.80 18.01
N ASP A 44 -11.23 -11.01 17.01
CA ASP A 44 -11.02 -11.49 15.65
C ASP A 44 -9.71 -12.30 15.60
N LYS A 45 -9.79 -13.52 15.06
CA LYS A 45 -8.65 -14.44 14.96
C LYS A 45 -7.90 -14.32 13.63
N ARG A 46 -8.39 -13.49 12.71
CA ARG A 46 -7.75 -13.28 11.41
C ARG A 46 -6.44 -12.55 11.63
N ARG A 47 -5.36 -13.17 11.16
CA ARG A 47 -4.05 -12.52 11.08
C ARG A 47 -3.96 -11.81 9.75
N HIS A 48 -3.73 -10.51 9.82
CA HIS A 48 -3.30 -9.72 8.69
C HIS A 48 -1.83 -10.05 8.40
N GLU A 49 -1.49 -10.09 7.11
CA GLU A 49 -0.15 -10.37 6.62
C GLU A 49 0.29 -9.25 5.67
N THR A 50 1.60 -9.00 5.59
CA THR A 50 2.16 -7.94 4.72
C THR A 50 1.99 -8.23 3.24
N SER A 51 1.80 -9.50 2.88
CA SER A 51 1.51 -9.97 1.52
C SER A 51 0.30 -9.29 0.88
N ARG A 52 -0.67 -8.81 1.67
CA ARG A 52 -1.82 -8.04 1.18
C ARG A 52 -1.43 -6.71 0.51
N TYR A 53 -0.24 -6.19 0.81
CA TYR A 53 0.30 -4.95 0.25
C TYR A 53 1.26 -5.22 -0.92
N LEU A 54 1.50 -6.47 -1.27
CA LEU A 54 2.37 -6.87 -2.39
C LEU A 54 1.58 -7.10 -3.68
N SER A 55 0.27 -6.84 -3.68
CA SER A 55 -0.62 -7.13 -4.80
C SER A 55 -1.65 -6.01 -4.99
N CYS A 56 -2.07 -5.79 -6.23
CA CYS A 56 -3.22 -4.96 -6.54
C CYS A 56 -4.50 -5.57 -5.98
N GLN A 57 -5.28 -4.85 -5.18
CA GLN A 57 -6.57 -5.33 -4.70
C GLN A 57 -7.62 -5.43 -5.82
N GLY A 58 -7.49 -4.62 -6.88
CA GLY A 58 -8.43 -4.64 -8.00
C GLY A 58 -8.32 -5.90 -8.86
N CYS A 59 -7.11 -6.35 -9.18
CA CYS A 59 -6.92 -7.45 -10.13
C CYS A 59 -5.94 -8.56 -9.67
N GLY A 60 -5.33 -8.43 -8.49
CA GLY A 60 -4.35 -9.40 -7.98
C GLY A 60 -2.97 -9.33 -8.64
N ALA A 61 -2.73 -8.39 -9.57
CA ALA A 61 -1.42 -8.20 -10.17
C ALA A 61 -0.35 -7.90 -9.11
N PRO A 62 0.89 -8.40 -9.25
CA PRO A 62 1.94 -8.19 -8.27
C PRO A 62 2.34 -6.71 -8.19
N ALA A 63 2.93 -6.28 -7.07
CA ALA A 63 3.42 -4.91 -6.87
C ALA A 63 4.41 -4.47 -7.97
N ALA A 64 5.15 -5.40 -8.57
CA ALA A 64 6.02 -5.13 -9.71
C ALA A 64 5.29 -4.64 -10.98
N ALA A 65 3.97 -4.85 -11.08
CA ALA A 65 3.15 -4.37 -12.20
C ALA A 65 2.69 -2.90 -12.01
N PHE A 66 3.07 -2.25 -10.90
CA PHE A 66 2.74 -0.86 -10.63
C PHE A 66 3.82 0.09 -11.15
N VAL A 67 3.38 1.25 -11.63
CA VAL A 67 4.23 2.35 -12.10
C VAL A 67 3.84 3.63 -11.39
N LYS A 68 4.72 4.64 -11.35
CA LYS A 68 4.40 5.95 -10.77
C LYS A 68 3.15 6.52 -11.47
N ALA A 69 2.14 6.92 -10.69
CA ALA A 69 0.92 7.53 -11.22
C ALA A 69 1.19 8.99 -11.60
N ASP A 70 0.47 9.48 -12.61
CA ASP A 70 0.50 10.91 -12.93
C ASP A 70 -0.11 11.72 -11.75
N PRO A 71 0.40 12.92 -11.42
CA PRO A 71 -0.17 13.74 -10.36
C PRO A 71 -1.66 14.07 -10.57
N ALA A 72 -2.15 14.14 -11.81
CA ALA A 72 -3.57 14.30 -12.10
C ALA A 72 -4.39 13.05 -11.74
N GLU A 73 -3.83 11.85 -11.92
CA GLU A 73 -4.45 10.58 -11.52
C GLU A 73 -4.43 10.41 -9.99
N ALA A 74 -3.34 10.81 -9.34
CA ALA A 74 -3.18 10.76 -7.89
C ALA A 74 -4.26 11.57 -7.13
N ALA A 75 -4.62 12.74 -7.65
CA ALA A 75 -5.63 13.62 -7.05
C ALA A 75 -7.08 13.06 -7.13
N ALA A 76 -7.33 12.07 -7.99
CA ALA A 76 -8.68 11.62 -8.32
C ALA A 76 -9.21 10.47 -7.43
N THR A 77 -8.48 10.02 -6.41
CA THR A 77 -8.77 8.71 -5.78
C THR A 77 -9.24 8.87 -4.33
N ALA A 78 -10.52 8.53 -4.08
CA ALA A 78 -11.13 8.55 -2.75
C ALA A 78 -10.91 7.25 -1.95
N GLU A 79 -10.46 6.17 -2.60
CA GLU A 79 -10.28 4.83 -2.02
C GLU A 79 -8.83 4.35 -2.20
N MET A 80 -7.89 5.08 -1.60
CA MET A 80 -6.46 4.78 -1.71
C MET A 80 -6.11 3.46 -0.99
N GLN A 81 -5.82 2.42 -1.76
CA GLN A 81 -5.15 1.22 -1.26
C GLN A 81 -3.69 1.56 -0.90
N TYR A 82 -3.11 0.92 0.13
CA TYR A 82 -1.66 0.89 0.32
C TYR A 82 -1.00 -0.26 -0.45
N LEU A 83 0.19 0.00 -0.99
CA LEU A 83 1.03 -0.96 -1.70
C LEU A 83 2.48 -0.80 -1.24
N VAL A 84 3.19 -1.89 -0.96
CA VAL A 84 4.64 -1.81 -0.79
C VAL A 84 5.24 -1.46 -2.15
N ALA A 85 5.94 -0.33 -2.21
CA ALA A 85 6.52 0.13 -3.47
C ALA A 85 7.51 -0.94 -4.01
N PRO A 86 7.49 -1.23 -5.32
CA PRO A 86 8.44 -2.18 -5.90
C PRO A 86 9.88 -1.69 -5.70
N ASP A 87 10.79 -2.64 -5.43
CA ASP A 87 12.22 -2.41 -5.20
C ASP A 87 12.82 -1.52 -6.30
N GLY A 88 13.53 -0.45 -5.92
CA GLY A 88 14.09 0.54 -6.85
C GLY A 88 13.33 1.87 -6.94
N PHE A 89 12.28 2.06 -6.14
CA PHE A 89 11.67 3.39 -5.99
C PHE A 89 12.52 4.27 -5.06
N ASP A 90 13.37 5.10 -5.67
CA ASP A 90 14.10 6.14 -4.96
C ASP A 90 13.22 7.41 -4.89
N PRO A 91 12.79 7.86 -3.70
CA PRO A 91 11.99 9.10 -3.58
C PRO A 91 12.79 10.37 -3.92
N SER A 92 14.09 10.23 -4.23
CA SER A 92 15.06 11.30 -4.49
C SER A 92 15.50 11.38 -5.97
N LEU A 93 14.95 10.54 -6.86
CA LEU A 93 15.19 10.55 -8.31
C LEU A 93 14.04 11.18 -9.11
#